data_AF-A0A7U9SE88-F1
#
_entry.id   AF-A0A7U9SE88-F1
#
_cell.length_a   1.000
_cell.length_b   1.000
_cell.length_c   1.000
_cell.angle_alpha   90.00
_cell.angle_beta   90.00
_cell.angle_gamma   90.00
#
_symmetry.space_group_name_H-M   'P 1'
#
loop_
_entity.id
_entity.type
_entity.pdbx_description
1 polymer ?
#
loop_
_entity_poly.entity_id
_entity_poly.type
_entity_poly.pdbx_seq_one_letter_code
_entity_poly.pdbx_strand_id
1 'polypeptide(L)'
;MKEYKIRINGGADFVVVFPEVISSLISKIRDNGNEELVVGIEEVMPEQMTEYLLRVLNTNRFTNSQFRFRQILEDPITKEGLYQVLGEQLRGMDIDERKCFYKVELIEMLTGDSGLEIECTIPFLLACKDTAAVFLYTAGTGKINIYVKI
;
A
#
# COMPACT_ATOMS: atom_id res chain seq x y z
N MET A 1 13.43 -8.62 19.73
CA MET A 1 12.93 -8.52 18.34
C MET A 1 11.47 -8.86 18.37
N LYS A 2 10.62 -7.90 17.98
CA LYS A 2 9.17 -8.08 18.00
C LYS A 2 8.69 -8.25 16.55
N GLU A 3 7.85 -9.25 16.34
CA GLU A 3 7.31 -9.54 15.01
C GLU A 3 5.88 -8.99 14.93
N TYR A 4 5.58 -8.31 13.83
CA TYR A 4 4.27 -7.76 13.52
C TYR A 4 3.77 -8.33 12.20
N LYS A 5 2.51 -8.79 12.16
CA LYS A 5 1.93 -9.38 10.94
C LYS A 5 1.13 -8.35 10.18
N ILE A 6 1.62 -7.95 9.02
CA ILE A 6 0.90 -7.12 8.05
C ILE A 6 0.05 -8.00 7.15
N ARG A 7 -1.23 -7.68 7.03
CA ARG A 7 -2.16 -8.36 6.13
C ARG A 7 -2.84 -7.36 5.22
N ILE A 8 -2.88 -7.66 3.93
CA ILE A 8 -3.72 -6.94 2.98
C ILE A 8 -4.93 -7.79 2.65
N ASN A 9 -6.09 -7.33 3.10
CA ASN A 9 -7.37 -7.93 2.76
C ASN A 9 -7.79 -7.43 1.36
N GLY A 10 -7.06 -7.82 0.32
CA GLY A 10 -7.35 -7.45 -1.08
C GLY A 10 -8.59 -8.13 -1.66
N GLY A 11 -9.36 -8.85 -0.85
CA GLY A 11 -10.49 -9.65 -1.32
C GLY A 11 -10.05 -10.70 -2.35
N ALA A 12 -10.75 -10.74 -3.47
CA ALA A 12 -10.40 -11.57 -4.62
C ALA A 12 -9.49 -10.84 -5.63
N ASP A 13 -9.23 -9.55 -5.42
CA ASP A 13 -8.54 -8.70 -6.38
C ASP A 13 -7.02 -8.85 -6.25
N PHE A 14 -6.32 -8.54 -7.34
CA PHE A 14 -4.87 -8.56 -7.41
C PHE A 14 -4.27 -7.52 -6.46
N VAL A 15 -3.31 -7.92 -5.64
CA VAL A 15 -2.67 -7.02 -4.67
C VAL A 15 -1.60 -6.18 -5.37
N VAL A 16 -1.79 -4.85 -5.35
CA VAL A 16 -0.87 -3.86 -5.94
C VAL A 16 0.06 -3.24 -4.89
N VAL A 17 -0.29 -3.36 -3.60
CA VAL A 17 0.56 -2.94 -2.49
C VAL A 17 1.61 -4.03 -2.24
N PHE A 18 2.75 -3.87 -2.91
CA PHE A 18 3.89 -4.75 -2.76
C PHE A 18 4.69 -4.49 -1.48
N PRO A 19 5.51 -5.48 -1.06
CA PRO A 19 6.45 -5.32 0.03
C PRO A 19 7.24 -4.02 0.08
N GLU A 20 7.78 -3.61 -1.07
CA GLU A 20 8.62 -2.44 -1.22
C GLU A 20 7.84 -1.15 -0.91
N VAL A 21 6.56 -1.09 -1.32
CA VAL A 21 5.67 0.04 -1.01
C VAL A 21 5.47 0.17 0.49
N ILE A 22 5.23 -0.95 1.18
CA ILE A 22 5.06 -0.99 2.63
C ILE A 22 6.35 -0.56 3.32
N SER A 23 7.50 -1.06 2.87
CA SER A 23 8.81 -0.72 3.43
C SER A 23 9.10 0.78 3.33
N SER A 24 8.86 1.38 2.17
CA SER A 24 9.02 2.82 1.95
C SER A 24 8.06 3.61 2.83
N LEU A 25 6.80 3.18 2.94
CA LEU A 25 5.81 3.83 3.77
C LEU A 25 6.15 3.79 5.27
N ILE A 26 6.59 2.63 5.79
CA ILE A 26 7.01 2.50 7.19
C ILE A 26 8.19 3.43 7.47
N SER A 27 9.15 3.51 6.54
CA SER A 27 10.31 4.43 6.68
C SER A 27 9.85 5.88 6.77
N LYS A 28 8.93 6.31 5.91
CA LYS A 28 8.36 7.67 5.92
C LYS A 28 7.60 7.99 7.21
N ILE A 29 6.77 7.05 7.70
CA ILE A 29 6.02 7.20 8.95
C ILE A 29 6.98 7.34 10.13
N ARG A 30 8.03 6.51 10.16
CA ARG A 30 9.03 6.53 11.22
C ARG A 30 9.78 7.86 11.25
N ASP A 31 10.17 8.39 10.09
CA ASP A 31 10.93 9.64 9.98
C ASP A 31 10.06 10.87 10.31
N ASN A 32 8.77 10.84 9.98
CA ASN A 32 7.81 11.90 10.33
C ASN A 32 7.48 11.93 11.83
N GLY A 33 7.29 10.77 12.45
CA GLY A 33 7.04 10.63 13.88
C GLY A 33 5.63 11.01 14.37
N ASN A 34 4.77 11.55 13.50
CA ASN A 34 3.38 11.90 13.80
C ASN A 34 2.38 10.86 13.25
N GLU A 35 1.14 10.89 13.74
CA GLU A 35 0.06 10.01 13.28
C GLU A 35 -0.39 10.36 11.87
N GLU A 36 -0.38 11.64 11.51
CA GLU A 36 -0.75 12.14 10.18
C GLU A 36 0.50 12.41 9.33
N LEU A 37 0.42 12.01 8.06
CA LEU A 37 1.48 12.18 7.06
C LEU A 37 0.85 12.40 5.68
N VAL A 38 1.48 13.26 4.88
CA VAL A 38 1.27 13.30 3.43
C VAL A 38 2.51 12.71 2.76
N VAL A 39 2.31 11.74 1.87
CA VAL A 39 3.39 11.09 1.12
C VAL A 39 3.09 11.11 -0.37
N GLY A 40 4.04 11.54 -1.20
CA GLY A 40 3.92 11.42 -2.64
C GLY A 40 3.90 9.95 -3.07
N ILE A 41 3.05 9.58 -4.02
CA ILE A 41 2.95 8.19 -4.45
C ILE A 41 4.28 7.69 -5.02
N GLU A 42 4.99 8.51 -5.79
CA GLU A 42 6.28 8.13 -6.36
C GLU A 42 7.39 7.91 -5.31
N GLU A 43 7.21 8.42 -4.09
CA GLU A 43 8.14 8.18 -2.98
C GLU A 43 8.02 6.76 -2.41
N VAL A 44 6.88 6.10 -2.63
CA VAL A 44 6.61 4.73 -2.15
C VAL A 44 6.46 3.72 -3.28
N MET A 45 5.99 4.16 -4.45
CA MET A 45 5.81 3.38 -5.66
C MET A 45 6.49 4.12 -6.82
N PRO A 46 7.77 3.84 -7.11
CA PRO A 46 8.50 4.50 -8.19
C PRO A 46 7.81 4.34 -9.55
N GLU A 47 8.01 5.29 -10.45
CA GLU A 47 7.33 5.31 -11.75
C GLU A 47 7.50 4.00 -12.54
N GLN A 48 8.67 3.36 -12.49
CA GLN A 48 8.89 2.08 -13.19
C GLN A 48 8.00 0.95 -12.65
N MET A 49 7.71 0.95 -11.34
CA MET A 49 6.78 0.00 -10.73
C MET A 49 5.34 0.30 -11.17
N THR A 50 4.96 1.57 -11.21
CA THR A 50 3.66 2.03 -11.72
C THR A 50 3.44 1.58 -13.17
N GLU A 51 4.41 1.81 -14.05
CA GLU A 51 4.33 1.38 -15.45
C GLU A 51 4.23 -0.14 -15.59
N TYR A 52 5.02 -0.88 -14.82
CA TYR A 52 4.98 -2.33 -14.79
C TYR A 52 3.60 -2.85 -14.38
N LEU A 53 3.05 -2.32 -13.28
CA LEU A 53 1.73 -2.69 -12.79
C LEU A 53 0.65 -2.38 -13.82
N LEU A 54 0.66 -1.20 -14.43
CA LEU A 54 -0.31 -0.84 -15.48
C LEU A 54 -0.29 -1.83 -16.65
N ARG A 55 0.90 -2.28 -17.09
CA ARG A 55 1.02 -3.30 -18.16
C ARG A 55 0.44 -4.64 -17.72
N VAL A 56 0.77 -5.10 -16.51
CA VAL A 56 0.27 -6.36 -15.95
C VAL A 56 -1.26 -6.33 -15.83
N LEU A 57 -1.81 -5.27 -15.23
CA LEU A 57 -3.25 -5.14 -15.00
C LEU A 57 -4.01 -5.10 -16.33
N ASN A 58 -3.62 -4.22 -17.26
CA ASN A 58 -4.32 -4.07 -18.53
C ASN A 58 -4.22 -5.29 -19.45
N THR A 59 -3.12 -6.05 -19.37
CA THR A 59 -2.96 -7.28 -20.16
C THR A 59 -3.83 -8.42 -19.64
N ASN A 60 -4.02 -8.51 -18.33
CA ASN A 60 -4.71 -9.66 -17.69
C ASN A 60 -6.17 -9.38 -17.33
N ARG A 61 -6.65 -8.13 -17.39
CA ARG A 61 -8.02 -7.75 -16.97
C ARG A 61 -9.13 -8.56 -17.64
N PHE A 62 -8.96 -8.99 -18.89
CA PHE A 62 -10.01 -9.74 -19.60
C PHE A 62 -9.92 -11.25 -19.41
N THR A 63 -8.77 -11.78 -19.00
CA THR A 63 -8.51 -13.22 -18.88
C THR A 63 -8.63 -13.75 -17.46
N ASN A 64 -8.43 -12.90 -16.45
CA ASN A 64 -8.52 -13.29 -15.04
C ASN A 64 -9.28 -12.24 -14.22
N SER A 65 -10.31 -12.68 -13.50
CA SER A 65 -11.19 -11.81 -12.70
C SER A 65 -10.48 -11.10 -11.54
N GLN A 66 -9.34 -11.61 -11.06
CA GLN A 66 -8.55 -10.95 -10.02
C GLN A 66 -7.99 -9.60 -10.49
N PHE A 67 -7.82 -9.41 -11.80
CA PHE A 67 -7.34 -8.15 -12.39
C PHE A 67 -8.50 -7.21 -12.77
N ARG A 68 -9.76 -7.56 -12.42
CA ARG A 68 -10.96 -6.75 -12.68
C ARG A 68 -11.40 -6.04 -11.40
N PHE A 69 -10.74 -4.93 -11.09
CA PHE A 69 -11.13 -4.06 -10.00
C PHE A 69 -12.50 -3.45 -10.27
N ARG A 70 -13.49 -3.74 -9.43
CA ARG A 70 -14.88 -3.27 -9.61
C ARG A 70 -15.01 -1.75 -9.53
N GLN A 71 -14.09 -1.13 -8.81
CA GLN A 71 -13.98 0.31 -8.58
C GLN A 71 -13.41 1.06 -9.78
N ILE A 72 -12.71 0.38 -10.70
CA ILE A 72 -12.18 1.02 -11.91
C ILE A 72 -13.11 0.71 -13.08
N LEU A 73 -13.77 1.75 -13.60
CA LEU A 73 -14.65 1.64 -14.77
C LEU A 73 -13.91 1.90 -16.09
N GLU A 74 -12.74 2.54 -16.04
CA GLU A 74 -11.96 2.93 -17.23
C GLU A 74 -11.35 1.75 -17.98
N ASP A 75 -11.16 1.94 -19.29
CA ASP A 75 -10.43 1.02 -20.16
C ASP A 75 -9.59 1.77 -21.20
N PRO A 76 -8.24 1.70 -21.13
CA PRO A 76 -7.41 0.97 -20.16
C PRO A 76 -7.44 1.54 -18.74
N ILE A 77 -7.04 0.75 -17.74
CA ILE A 77 -6.73 1.23 -16.38
C ILE A 77 -5.62 2.28 -16.47
N THR A 78 -5.87 3.44 -15.86
CA THR A 78 -5.00 4.62 -15.83
C THR A 78 -4.10 4.63 -14.58
N LYS A 79 -3.12 5.55 -14.51
CA LYS A 79 -2.33 5.80 -13.29
C LYS A 79 -3.26 6.14 -12.11
N GLU A 80 -4.26 6.99 -12.35
CA GLU A 80 -5.24 7.37 -11.33
C GLU A 80 -6.03 6.17 -10.81
N GLY A 81 -6.54 5.31 -11.69
CA GLY A 81 -7.23 4.08 -11.29
C GLY A 81 -6.34 3.13 -10.48
N LEU A 82 -5.07 2.98 -10.86
CA LEU A 82 -4.10 2.20 -10.09
C LEU A 82 -3.87 2.79 -8.69
N TYR A 83 -3.76 4.12 -8.58
CA TYR A 83 -3.54 4.81 -7.31
C TYR A 83 -4.76 4.74 -6.39
N GLN A 84 -5.98 4.75 -6.95
CA GLN A 84 -7.20 4.48 -6.20
C GLN A 84 -7.17 3.07 -5.58
N VAL A 85 -6.83 2.04 -6.38
CA VAL A 85 -6.70 0.66 -5.88
C VAL A 85 -5.62 0.54 -4.81
N LEU A 86 -4.48 1.20 -5.01
CA LEU A 86 -3.40 1.27 -4.02
C LEU A 86 -3.91 1.84 -2.69
N GLY A 87 -4.59 2.98 -2.71
CA GLY A 87 -5.14 3.64 -1.53
C GLY A 87 -6.17 2.77 -0.80
N GLU A 88 -7.04 2.09 -1.53
CA GLU A 88 -8.03 1.17 -0.94
C GLU A 88 -7.39 -0.04 -0.27
N GLN A 89 -6.38 -0.65 -0.91
CA GLN A 89 -5.67 -1.79 -0.32
C GLN A 89 -4.87 -1.38 0.92
N LEU A 90 -4.25 -0.19 0.92
CA LEU A 90 -3.61 0.39 2.09
C LEU A 90 -4.63 0.64 3.21
N ARG A 91 -5.80 1.23 2.90
CA ARG A 91 -6.89 1.43 3.87
C ARG A 91 -7.37 0.10 4.48
N GLY A 92 -7.35 -0.97 3.69
CA GLY A 92 -7.70 -2.32 4.11
C GLY A 92 -6.64 -3.04 4.96
N MET A 93 -5.43 -2.47 5.11
CA MET A 93 -4.27 -3.11 5.72
C MET A 93 -4.41 -3.26 7.25
N ASP A 94 -4.08 -4.44 7.75
CA ASP A 94 -4.09 -4.76 9.18
C ASP A 94 -2.69 -5.12 9.70
N ILE A 95 -2.39 -4.74 10.93
CA ILE A 95 -1.26 -5.15 11.75
C ILE A 95 -1.77 -5.95 12.95
N ASP A 96 -1.36 -7.21 13.08
CA ASP A 96 -1.81 -8.12 14.15
C ASP A 96 -3.33 -8.08 14.39
N GLU A 97 -4.10 -8.16 13.29
CA GLU A 97 -5.57 -8.13 13.27
C GLU A 97 -6.22 -6.79 13.66
N ARG A 98 -5.43 -5.71 13.71
CA ARG A 98 -5.89 -4.34 13.94
C ARG A 98 -5.61 -3.48 12.72
N LYS A 99 -6.42 -2.44 12.47
CA LYS A 99 -6.18 -1.54 11.34
C LYS A 99 -4.83 -0.83 11.44
N CYS A 100 -4.13 -0.70 10.31
CA CYS A 100 -2.91 0.10 10.23
C CYS A 100 -3.21 1.60 10.18
N PHE A 101 -4.33 1.97 9.55
CA PHE A 101 -4.70 3.36 9.31
C PHE A 101 -6.15 3.64 9.73
N TYR A 102 -6.39 4.83 10.26
CA TYR A 102 -7.73 5.41 10.38
C TYR A 102 -8.17 6.02 9.04
N LYS A 103 -7.23 6.65 8.32
CA LYS A 103 -7.47 7.34 7.05
C LYS A 103 -6.38 7.00 6.03
N VAL A 104 -6.80 6.82 4.78
CA VAL A 104 -5.94 6.80 3.58
C VAL A 104 -6.75 7.43 2.46
N GLU A 105 -6.33 8.59 1.97
CA GLU A 105 -7.00 9.34 0.91
C GLU A 105 -6.02 9.75 -0.18
N LEU A 106 -6.45 9.57 -1.44
CA LEU A 106 -5.72 10.07 -2.60
C LEU A 106 -5.94 11.57 -2.71
N ILE A 107 -4.86 12.33 -2.84
CA ILE A 107 -4.89 13.78 -2.98
C ILE A 107 -4.04 14.23 -4.17
N GLU A 108 -4.35 15.41 -4.71
CA GLU A 108 -3.47 16.13 -5.63
C GLU A 108 -2.56 17.06 -4.80
N MET A 109 -1.25 16.94 -5.00
CA MET A 109 -0.25 17.76 -4.32
C MET A 109 -0.14 19.13 -5.01
N LEU A 110 0.42 20.12 -4.30
CA LEU A 110 0.69 21.45 -4.88
C LEU A 110 1.62 21.42 -6.09
N THR A 111 2.43 20.36 -6.23
CA THR A 111 3.31 20.14 -7.38
C THR A 111 2.55 19.64 -8.62
N GLY A 112 1.28 19.26 -8.48
CA GLY A 112 0.48 18.58 -9.50
C GLY A 112 0.61 17.05 -9.48
N ASP A 113 1.47 16.50 -8.61
CA ASP A 113 1.66 15.06 -8.47
C ASP A 113 0.60 14.42 -7.56
N SER A 114 0.41 13.11 -7.67
CA SER A 114 -0.49 12.37 -6.78
C SER A 114 0.18 12.03 -5.44
N GLY A 115 -0.54 12.28 -4.35
CA GLY A 115 -0.11 11.95 -2.98
C GLY A 115 -1.16 11.14 -2.22
N LEU A 116 -0.75 10.62 -1.08
CA LEU A 116 -1.60 9.97 -0.10
C LEU A 116 -1.56 10.75 1.21
N GLU A 117 -2.73 11.19 1.66
CA GLU A 117 -2.94 11.65 3.03
C GLU A 117 -3.30 10.45 3.89
N ILE A 118 -2.49 10.18 4.92
CA ILE A 118 -2.66 9.02 5.79
C ILE A 118 -2.72 9.43 7.25
N GLU A 119 -3.54 8.71 8.01
CA GLU A 119 -3.62 8.79 9.47
C GLU A 119 -3.39 7.39 10.03
N CYS A 120 -2.28 7.21 10.74
CA CYS A 120 -1.87 5.92 11.31
C CYS A 120 -2.63 5.64 12.60
N THR A 121 -2.93 4.36 12.86
CA THR A 121 -3.33 3.96 14.20
C THR A 121 -2.14 3.95 15.14
N ILE A 122 -2.37 4.20 16.44
CA ILE A 122 -1.31 4.14 17.46
C ILE A 122 -0.53 2.82 17.45
N PRO A 123 -1.17 1.62 17.37
CA PRO A 123 -0.43 0.36 17.30
C PRO A 123 0.53 0.29 16.11
N PHE A 124 0.10 0.77 14.94
CA PHE A 124 0.94 0.76 13.74
C PHE A 124 2.08 1.77 13.84
N LEU A 125 1.81 2.99 14.29
CA LEU A 125 2.84 4.02 14.50
C LEU A 125 3.93 3.56 15.47
N LEU A 126 3.56 2.91 16.58
CA LEU A 126 4.51 2.36 17.53
C LEU A 126 5.34 1.22 16.93
N ALA A 127 4.75 0.37 16.09
CA ALA A 127 5.48 -0.66 15.38
C ALA A 127 6.50 -0.05 14.41
N CYS A 128 6.12 0.97 13.64
CA CYS A 128 7.01 1.67 12.71
C CYS A 128 8.21 2.34 13.42
N LYS A 129 8.03 2.78 14.68
CA LYS A 129 9.10 3.40 15.49
C LYS A 129 10.07 2.38 16.12
N ASP A 130 9.70 1.11 16.19
CA ASP A 130 10.55 0.05 16.75
C ASP A 130 11.58 -0.40 15.70
N THR A 131 12.83 0.07 15.84
CA THR A 131 13.93 -0.25 14.92
C THR A 131 14.37 -1.73 14.97
N ALA A 132 13.93 -2.48 15.99
CA ALA A 132 14.16 -3.91 16.09
C ALA A 132 12.92 -4.73 15.68
N ALA A 133 11.90 -4.10 15.10
CA ALA A 133 10.71 -4.75 14.60
C ALA A 133 10.99 -5.53 13.31
N VAL A 134 10.24 -6.61 13.12
CA VAL A 134 10.18 -7.37 11.87
C VAL A 134 8.73 -7.43 11.42
N PHE A 135 8.46 -7.03 10.17
CA PHE A 135 7.12 -7.01 9.60
C PHE A 135 6.90 -8.17 8.65
N LEU A 136 6.08 -9.14 9.06
CA LEU A 136 5.70 -10.30 8.27
C LEU A 136 4.47 -9.99 7.43
N TYR A 137 4.59 -10.00 6.12
CA TYR A 137 3.48 -9.68 5.23
C TYR A 137 2.74 -10.92 4.73
N THR A 138 1.46 -10.76 4.47
CA THR A 138 0.63 -11.78 3.88
C THR A 138 -0.40 -11.11 2.98
N ALA A 139 -0.46 -11.57 1.73
CA ALA A 139 -1.42 -11.13 0.73
C ALA A 139 -2.05 -12.36 0.07
N GLY A 140 -3.38 -12.40 0.02
CA GLY A 140 -4.11 -13.57 -0.46
C GLY A 140 -3.82 -14.85 0.36
N THR A 141 -3.83 -16.02 -0.29
CA THR A 141 -3.53 -17.32 0.34
C THR A 141 -2.03 -17.61 0.48
N GLY A 142 -1.17 -16.72 -0.02
CA GLY A 142 0.29 -16.86 0.02
C GLY A 142 0.89 -16.10 1.21
N LYS A 143 1.72 -16.77 2.01
CA LYS A 143 2.59 -16.09 2.98
C LYS A 143 3.89 -15.72 2.27
N ILE A 144 4.14 -14.42 2.12
CA ILE A 144 5.44 -13.91 1.67
C ILE A 144 6.07 -13.22 2.87
N ASN A 145 7.10 -13.84 3.45
CA ASN A 145 7.86 -13.22 4.54
C ASN A 145 8.64 -12.05 3.95
N ILE A 146 8.20 -10.82 4.22
CA ILE A 146 9.05 -9.66 4.01
C ILE A 146 9.92 -9.52 5.26
N TYR A 147 11.21 -9.27 5.05
CA TYR A 147 12.10 -8.84 6.12
C TYR A 147 12.38 -7.36 5.88
N VAL A 148 11.51 -6.51 6.41
CA VAL A 148 11.76 -5.08 6.42
C VAL A 148 12.75 -4.81 7.55
N LYS A 149 14.05 -4.79 7.22
CA LYS A 149 15.12 -4.38 8.13
C LYS A 149 15.43 -2.92 7.79
N ILE A 150 15.02 -2.02 8.66
CA ILE A 150 15.15 -0.59 8.44
C ILE A 150 16.33 -0.02 9.22
#